data_AF-A0A9E5LTQ8-F1
#
_entry.id   AF-A0A9E5LTQ8-F1
#
_cell.length_a   1.000
_cell.length_b   1.000
_cell.length_c   1.000
_cell.angle_alpha   90.00
_cell.angle_beta   90.00
_cell.angle_gamma   90.00
#
_symmetry.space_group_name_H-M   'P 1'
#
loop_
_entity.id
_entity.type
_entity.pdbx_description
1 polymer ?
#
loop_
_entity_poly.entity_id
_entity_poly.type
_entity_poly.pdbx_seq_one_letter_code
_entity_poly.pdbx_strand_id
1 'polypeptide(L)'
;DELEKFSQRARDMVIKVSGFSPRAWGSRGVTVGSDQPREKWTANLRLALQEWNHQPHLLQRFAKLGEVSHPVWNEGREEMSEEKWRLRLCPYYLVTGEKVELKGALATLCPMDKKLIHGMQDAVLVPVAGNG
;
A
#
# COMPACT_ATOMS: atom_id res chain seq x y z
N ASP A 1 -10.95 -14.55 18.18
CA ASP A 1 -11.70 -15.78 17.86
C ASP A 1 -12.52 -15.70 16.57
N GLU A 2 -13.43 -14.75 16.38
CA GLU A 2 -14.24 -14.69 15.15
C GLU A 2 -13.42 -14.54 13.87
N LEU A 3 -12.42 -13.65 13.87
CA LEU A 3 -11.53 -13.43 12.73
C LEU A 3 -10.69 -14.65 12.34
N GLU A 4 -10.43 -15.58 13.28
CA GLU A 4 -9.72 -16.83 12.99
C GLU A 4 -10.59 -17.81 12.18
N LYS A 5 -11.91 -17.65 12.25
CA LYS A 5 -12.90 -18.52 11.58
C LYS A 5 -13.25 -18.05 10.17
N PHE A 6 -12.81 -16.86 9.77
CA PHE A 6 -13.10 -16.31 8.45
C PHE A 6 -12.54 -17.21 7.35
N SER A 7 -13.37 -17.43 6.32
CA SER A 7 -12.94 -18.06 5.06
C SER A 7 -11.89 -17.18 4.37
N GLN A 8 -11.11 -17.76 3.46
CA GLN A 8 -10.06 -17.00 2.73
C GLN A 8 -10.63 -15.75 2.03
N ARG A 9 -11.84 -15.86 1.44
CA ARG A 9 -12.53 -14.72 0.79
C ARG A 9 -13.01 -13.67 1.79
N ALA A 10 -13.40 -14.08 3.00
CA ALA A 10 -13.82 -13.16 4.06
C ALA A 10 -12.63 -12.42 4.71
N ARG A 11 -11.39 -12.81 4.40
CA ARG A 11 -10.15 -12.21 4.92
C ARG A 11 -9.50 -11.20 3.97
N ASP A 12 -10.29 -10.39 3.26
CA ASP A 12 -9.78 -9.21 2.55
C ASP A 12 -9.37 -8.11 3.55
N MET A 13 -8.34 -8.42 4.32
CA MET A 13 -7.81 -7.65 5.41
C MET A 13 -6.29 -7.73 5.44
N VAL A 14 -5.69 -6.74 6.09
CA VAL A 14 -4.25 -6.63 6.25
C VAL A 14 -3.93 -6.39 7.71
N ILE A 15 -3.02 -7.21 8.24
CA ILE A 15 -2.34 -6.94 9.52
C ILE A 15 -1.05 -6.20 9.19
N LYS A 16 -0.84 -5.03 9.79
CA LYS A 16 0.38 -4.23 9.64
C LYS A 16 1.00 -3.97 10.99
N VAL A 17 2.26 -4.32 11.17
CA VAL A 17 3.03 -3.87 12.33
C VAL A 17 3.20 -2.34 12.29
N SER A 18 3.35 -1.71 13.44
CA SER A 18 3.66 -0.28 13.55
C SER A 18 4.77 0.15 12.60
N GLY A 19 4.60 1.32 11.96
CA GLY A 19 5.61 1.91 11.07
C GLY A 19 6.94 2.25 11.74
N PHE A 20 6.96 2.35 13.07
CA PHE A 20 8.18 2.52 13.86
C PHE A 20 8.94 1.21 14.10
N SER A 21 8.34 0.07 13.74
CA SER A 21 8.99 -1.23 13.88
C SER A 21 10.16 -1.37 12.89
N PRO A 22 11.28 -1.98 13.31
CA PRO A 22 12.31 -2.41 12.37
C PRO A 22 11.81 -3.48 11.38
N ARG A 23 10.61 -4.05 11.58
CA ARG A 23 9.96 -4.98 10.65
C ARG A 23 9.08 -4.29 9.60
N ALA A 24 8.83 -2.98 9.71
CA ALA A 24 7.87 -2.28 8.85
C ALA A 24 8.36 -2.05 7.42
N TRP A 25 9.68 -2.11 7.19
CA TRP A 25 10.24 -1.89 5.87
C TRP A 25 10.06 -3.11 4.95
N GLY A 26 10.03 -2.86 3.64
CA GLY A 26 10.16 -3.94 2.66
C GLY A 26 8.97 -4.90 2.56
N SER A 27 7.74 -4.47 2.87
CA SER A 27 6.50 -5.29 3.08
C SER A 27 6.57 -6.40 4.12
N ARG A 28 7.70 -6.60 4.81
CA ARG A 28 7.89 -7.70 5.76
C ARG A 28 6.95 -7.61 6.97
N GLY A 29 6.51 -6.40 7.29
CA GLY A 29 5.59 -6.10 8.37
C GLY A 29 4.11 -6.21 8.00
N VAL A 30 3.78 -6.76 6.82
CA VAL A 30 2.43 -6.77 6.25
C VAL A 30 1.97 -8.20 5.96
N THR A 31 0.83 -8.59 6.52
CA THR A 31 0.16 -9.88 6.22
C THR A 31 -1.19 -9.63 5.56
N VAL A 32 -1.38 -10.11 4.33
CA VAL A 32 -2.66 -10.03 3.61
C VAL A 32 -3.45 -11.32 3.83
N GLY A 33 -4.56 -11.25 4.53
CA GLY A 33 -5.31 -12.43 5.00
C GLY A 33 -5.87 -13.32 3.89
N SER A 34 -6.22 -12.75 2.73
CA SER A 34 -6.73 -13.49 1.58
C SER A 34 -5.64 -14.23 0.80
N ASP A 35 -4.36 -13.88 1.01
CA ASP A 35 -3.22 -14.54 0.37
C ASP A 35 -2.58 -15.62 1.27
N GLN A 36 -3.09 -15.82 2.48
CA GLN A 36 -2.50 -16.76 3.45
C GLN A 36 -3.44 -17.95 3.76
N PRO A 37 -2.85 -19.15 3.97
CA PRO A 37 -3.54 -20.26 4.63
C PRO A 37 -4.09 -19.85 6.00
N ARG A 38 -5.13 -20.55 6.46
CA ARG A 38 -5.82 -20.22 7.71
C ARG A 38 -4.89 -20.30 8.92
N GLU A 39 -4.01 -21.29 8.94
CA GLU A 39 -3.07 -21.56 10.01
C GLU A 39 -2.12 -20.36 10.18
N LYS A 40 -1.58 -19.86 9.06
CA LYS A 40 -0.69 -18.70 9.05
C LYS A 40 -1.43 -17.40 9.37
N TRP A 41 -2.67 -17.25 8.92
CA TRP A 41 -3.51 -16.12 9.30
C TRP A 41 -3.76 -16.07 10.82
N THR A 42 -4.20 -17.18 11.40
CA THR A 42 -4.45 -17.30 12.84
C THR A 42 -3.18 -17.06 13.65
N ALA A 43 -2.04 -17.61 13.23
CA ALA A 43 -0.76 -17.37 13.89
C ALA A 43 -0.40 -15.87 13.92
N ASN A 44 -0.56 -15.16 12.80
CA ASN A 44 -0.27 -13.73 12.74
C ASN A 44 -1.25 -12.88 13.58
N LEU A 45 -2.53 -13.25 13.65
CA LEU A 45 -3.49 -12.58 14.54
C LEU A 45 -3.11 -12.74 16.01
N ARG A 46 -2.75 -13.95 16.43
CA ARG A 46 -2.35 -14.23 17.81
C ARG A 46 -1.07 -13.51 18.18
N LEU A 47 -0.07 -13.52 17.29
CA LEU A 47 1.16 -12.76 17.45
C LEU A 47 0.87 -11.26 17.62
N ALA A 48 0.04 -10.68 16.74
CA ALA A 48 -0.33 -9.28 16.80
C ALA A 48 -1.01 -8.88 18.13
N LEU A 49 -1.86 -9.75 18.69
CA LEU A 49 -2.49 -9.55 20.00
C LEU A 49 -1.48 -9.68 21.15
N GLN A 50 -0.59 -10.66 21.10
CA GLN A 50 0.46 -10.87 22.11
C GLN A 50 1.45 -9.70 22.14
N GLU A 51 1.78 -9.13 20.98
CA GLU A 51 2.74 -8.04 20.83
C GLU A 51 2.16 -6.65 21.17
N TRP A 52 0.85 -6.53 21.45
CA TRP A 52 0.13 -5.25 21.57
C TRP A 52 0.84 -4.20 22.44
N ASN A 53 1.33 -4.59 23.62
CA ASN A 53 1.88 -3.65 24.60
C ASN A 53 3.24 -3.05 24.22
N HIS A 54 3.97 -3.63 23.26
CA HIS A 54 5.35 -3.21 22.93
C HIS A 54 5.60 -3.08 21.43
N GLN A 55 4.82 -3.78 20.60
CA GLN A 55 4.92 -3.73 19.16
C GLN A 55 3.50 -3.80 18.56
N PRO A 56 2.76 -2.69 18.57
CA PRO A 56 1.36 -2.69 18.16
C PRO A 56 1.21 -3.00 16.67
N HIS A 57 0.07 -3.62 16.35
CA HIS A 57 -0.35 -3.94 14.99
C HIS A 57 -1.70 -3.28 14.70
N LEU A 58 -1.92 -2.95 13.44
CA LEU A 58 -3.20 -2.49 12.93
C LEU A 58 -3.82 -3.55 12.05
N LEU A 59 -5.11 -3.81 12.25
CA LEU A 59 -5.93 -4.56 11.33
C LEU A 59 -6.77 -3.60 10.49
N GLN A 60 -6.73 -3.74 9.18
CA GLN A 60 -7.52 -2.93 8.24
C GLN A 60 -8.08 -3.77 7.11
N ARG A 61 -9.11 -3.28 6.42
CA ARG A 61 -9.55 -3.88 5.16
C ARG A 61 -8.46 -3.74 4.09
N PHE A 62 -8.28 -4.76 3.25
CA PHE A 62 -7.42 -4.66 2.09
C PHE A 62 -8.13 -3.81 1.03
N ALA A 63 -7.57 -2.63 0.73
CA ALA A 63 -8.06 -1.77 -0.33
C ALA A 63 -7.27 -2.04 -1.62
N LYS A 64 -7.98 -2.37 -2.70
CA LYS A 64 -7.38 -2.41 -4.03
C LYS A 64 -7.01 -1.00 -4.45
N LEU A 65 -5.83 -0.87 -5.04
CA LEU A 65 -5.33 0.41 -5.53
C LEU A 65 -6.03 0.77 -6.83
N GLY A 66 -6.18 2.07 -7.08
CA GLY A 66 -6.64 2.56 -8.37
C GLY A 66 -5.63 2.22 -9.47
N GLU A 67 -6.11 2.08 -10.70
CA GLU A 67 -5.30 1.83 -11.88
C GLU A 67 -5.42 3.00 -12.83
N VAL A 68 -4.33 3.34 -13.52
CA VAL A 68 -4.27 4.41 -14.51
C VAL A 68 -3.45 3.96 -15.71
N SER A 69 -3.81 4.40 -16.91
CA SER A 69 -2.92 4.30 -18.07
C SER A 69 -2.09 5.57 -18.16
N HIS A 70 -0.78 5.41 -18.31
CA HIS A 70 0.13 6.55 -18.43
C HIS A 70 1.33 6.16 -19.31
N PRO A 71 1.79 7.05 -20.21
CA PRO A 71 2.95 6.79 -21.02
C PRO A 71 4.22 6.88 -20.16
N VAL A 72 5.07 5.85 -20.23
CA VAL A 72 6.38 5.86 -19.58
C VAL A 72 7.45 5.43 -20.59
N TRP A 73 8.70 5.79 -20.33
CA TRP A 73 9.81 5.35 -21.15
C TRP A 73 10.04 3.84 -20.97
N ASN A 74 10.05 3.10 -22.07
CA ASN A 74 10.33 1.67 -22.08
C ASN A 74 11.76 1.43 -22.56
N GLU A 75 12.65 1.06 -21.64
CA GLU A 75 14.06 0.83 -21.95
C GLU A 75 14.28 -0.28 -22.99
N GLY A 76 13.42 -1.30 -23.02
CA GLY A 76 13.57 -2.43 -23.95
C GLY A 76 13.16 -2.10 -25.39
N ARG A 77 12.33 -1.08 -25.59
CA ARG A 77 11.86 -0.63 -26.91
C ARG A 77 12.44 0.72 -27.35
N GLU A 78 13.10 1.43 -26.43
CA GLU A 78 13.62 2.78 -26.63
C GLU A 78 12.54 3.77 -27.10
N GLU A 79 11.33 3.65 -26.55
CA GLU A 79 10.19 4.50 -26.89
C GLU A 79 9.32 4.81 -25.67
N MET A 80 8.45 5.82 -25.79
CA MET A 80 7.37 6.06 -24.83
C MET A 80 6.20 5.11 -25.14
N SER A 81 5.81 4.28 -24.17
CA SER A 81 4.68 3.35 -24.30
C SER A 81 3.60 3.63 -23.28
N GLU A 82 2.34 3.65 -23.74
CA GLU A 82 1.17 3.70 -22.88
C GLU A 82 1.03 2.37 -22.13
N GLU A 83 1.16 2.40 -20.81
CA GLU A 83 1.11 1.22 -19.96
C GLU A 83 0.14 1.41 -18.80
N LYS A 84 -0.37 0.31 -18.26
CA LYS A 84 -1.29 0.33 -17.12
C LYS A 84 -0.49 0.21 -15.82
N TRP A 85 -0.82 1.04 -14.84
CA TRP A 85 -0.11 1.15 -13.57
C TRP A 85 -1.06 1.16 -12.39
N ARG A 86 -0.63 0.63 -11.25
CA ARG A 86 -1.28 0.92 -9.96
C ARG A 86 -0.84 2.29 -9.47
N LEU A 87 -1.78 3.09 -9.02
CA LEU A 87 -1.55 4.45 -8.58
C LEU A 87 -1.49 4.54 -7.05
N ARG A 88 -0.41 5.11 -6.53
CA ARG A 88 -0.33 5.65 -5.16
C ARG A 88 -0.20 7.16 -5.24
N LEU A 89 -1.09 7.88 -4.56
CA LEU A 89 -1.04 9.33 -4.43
C LEU A 89 -0.54 9.74 -3.05
N CYS A 90 0.42 10.66 -3.03
CA CYS A 90 0.88 11.36 -1.83
C CYS A 90 0.54 12.85 -1.98
N PRO A 91 -0.66 13.28 -1.51
CA PRO A 91 -1.09 14.66 -1.64
C PRO A 91 -0.28 15.60 -0.72
N TYR A 92 -0.01 16.81 -1.22
CA TYR A 92 0.63 17.89 -0.50
C TYR A 92 -0.39 18.97 -0.18
N TYR A 93 -0.71 19.09 1.11
CA TYR A 93 -1.56 20.16 1.63
C TYR A 93 -0.68 21.24 2.27
N LEU A 94 -0.88 22.50 1.86
CA LEU A 94 -0.18 23.66 2.43
C LEU A 94 -1.18 24.59 3.12
N VAL A 95 -0.73 25.24 4.18
CA VAL A 95 -1.51 26.28 4.86
C VAL A 95 -1.24 27.63 4.18
N THR A 96 -2.28 28.27 3.65
CA THR A 96 -2.22 29.62 3.07
C THR A 96 -3.18 30.52 3.84
N GLY A 97 -2.63 31.46 4.63
CA GLY A 97 -3.41 32.19 5.62
C GLY A 97 -4.00 31.25 6.67
N GLU A 98 -5.33 31.24 6.81
CA GLU A 98 -6.07 30.38 7.74
C GLU A 98 -6.67 29.13 7.05
N LYS A 99 -6.32 28.86 5.79
CA LYS A 99 -6.89 27.75 5.00
C LYS A 99 -5.86 26.67 4.70
N VAL A 100 -6.30 25.41 4.74
CA VAL A 100 -5.55 24.24 4.26
C VAL A 100 -5.94 23.99 2.81
N GLU A 101 -4.97 24.00 1.91
CA GLU A 101 -5.18 23.87 0.46
C GLU A 101 -4.36 22.72 -0.12
N LEU A 102 -4.98 21.90 -0.98
CA LEU A 102 -4.26 20.91 -1.77
C LEU A 102 -3.50 21.63 -2.89
N LYS A 103 -2.16 21.54 -2.91
CA LYS A 103 -1.33 22.17 -3.94
C LYS A 103 -0.86 21.20 -5.02
N GLY A 104 -0.98 19.91 -4.77
CA GLY A 104 -0.61 18.86 -5.71
C GLY A 104 -0.42 17.54 -5.02
N ALA A 105 0.13 16.58 -5.76
CA ALA A 105 0.48 15.28 -5.22
C ALA A 105 1.72 14.73 -5.94
N LEU A 106 2.43 13.84 -5.27
CA LEU A 106 3.32 12.91 -5.94
C LEU A 106 2.52 11.66 -6.30
N ALA A 107 2.39 11.39 -7.60
CA ALA A 107 1.92 10.10 -8.08
C ALA A 107 3.11 9.14 -8.19
N THR A 108 2.97 7.97 -7.58
CA THR A 108 3.87 6.84 -7.79
C THR A 108 3.12 5.79 -8.59
N LEU A 109 3.53 5.62 -9.84
CA LEU A 109 3.04 4.57 -10.74
C LEU A 109 3.80 3.28 -10.43
N CYS A 110 3.07 2.24 -10.05
CA CYS A 110 3.62 1.00 -9.56
C CYS A 110 3.22 -0.15 -10.50
N PRO A 111 4.13 -1.09 -10.79
CA PRO A 111 3.83 -2.18 -11.71
C PRO A 111 2.59 -3.01 -11.34
N MET A 112 1.91 -3.52 -12.36
CA MET A 112 0.64 -4.24 -12.24
C MET A 112 0.76 -5.66 -11.65
N ASP A 113 1.96 -6.17 -11.45
CA ASP A 113 2.22 -7.42 -10.74
C ASP A 113 2.43 -7.20 -9.22
N LYS A 114 2.66 -5.95 -8.76
CA LYS A 114 2.90 -5.63 -7.34
C LYS A 114 1.62 -5.32 -6.58
N LYS A 115 1.18 -6.23 -5.72
CA LYS A 115 0.00 -6.05 -4.85
C LYS A 115 0.27 -5.14 -3.65
N LEU A 116 1.46 -5.23 -3.06
CA LEU A 116 1.90 -4.37 -1.95
C LEU A 116 2.92 -3.35 -2.47
N ILE A 117 2.54 -2.06 -2.44
CA ILE A 117 3.39 -0.96 -2.88
C ILE A 117 4.39 -0.61 -1.77
N HIS A 118 5.65 -1.03 -1.92
CA HIS A 118 6.77 -0.55 -1.10
C HIS A 118 8.08 -0.63 -1.91
N GLY A 119 8.99 0.33 -1.72
CA GLY A 119 10.40 0.24 -2.15
C GLY A 119 10.64 -0.43 -3.51
N MET A 120 9.99 0.07 -4.56
CA MET A 120 10.08 -0.44 -5.93
C MET A 120 11.14 0.35 -6.71
N GLN A 121 12.02 -0.35 -7.42
CA GLN A 121 13.02 0.26 -8.31
C GLN A 121 12.40 0.65 -9.66
N ASP A 122 11.35 -0.08 -10.03
CA ASP A 122 10.59 -0.04 -11.27
C ASP A 122 9.35 0.87 -11.18
N ALA A 123 9.23 1.66 -10.11
CA ALA A 123 8.15 2.64 -9.97
C ALA A 123 8.51 3.97 -10.65
N VAL A 124 7.51 4.59 -11.29
CA VAL A 124 7.67 5.89 -11.94
C VAL A 124 7.07 6.99 -11.06
N LEU A 125 7.83 8.07 -10.86
CA LEU A 125 7.42 9.23 -10.08
C LEU A 125 6.91 10.33 -11.01
N VAL A 126 5.66 10.74 -10.83
CA VAL A 126 5.00 11.74 -11.67
C VAL A 126 4.47 12.87 -10.77
N PRO A 127 4.87 14.14 -11.00
CA PRO A 127 4.28 15.26 -10.30
C PRO A 127 2.85 15.50 -10.80
N VAL A 128 1.92 15.73 -9.87
CA VAL A 128 0.51 16.03 -10.18
C VAL A 128 0.19 17.41 -9.61
N ALA A 129 -0.30 18.30 -10.47
CA ALA A 129 -0.79 19.61 -10.05
C ALA A 129 -2.11 19.47 -9.28
N GLY A 130 -2.27 20.22 -8.20
CA GLY A 130 -3.59 20.39 -7.58
C GLY A 130 -4.43 21.29 -8.50
N ASN A 131 -5.71 20.97 -8.67
CA ASN A 131 -6.61 21.94 -9.27
C ASN A 131 -6.71 23.13 -8.30
N GLY A 132 -6.18 24.28 -8.72
CA GLY A 132 -6.33 25.55 -8.03
C GLY A 132 -7.75 26.09 -8.14
#